data_AF-A0A424HJ80-F1
#
_entry.id   AF-A0A424HJ80-F1
#
_cell.length_a   1.000
_cell.length_b   1.000
_cell.length_c   1.000
_cell.angle_alpha   90.00
_cell.angle_beta   90.00
_cell.angle_gamma   90.00
#
_symmetry.space_group_name_H-M   'P 1'
#
loop_
_entity.id
_entity.type
_entity.pdbx_description
1 polymer ?
#
loop_
_entity_poly.entity_id
_entity_poly.type
_entity_poly.pdbx_seq_one_letter_code
_entity_poly.pdbx_strand_id
1 'polypeptide(L)'
;MPRVNENTEVALPLRNIISMLAAVAVATWAYFTLTSEIHGIKTSITMMQADLEQNTEFRIKWPRGEMGSLPADSEQFMLIEHLATEFEKLQTDIEGGKAPYDQQQKLTLEFYEKRITSLEESLEKMRNGG
;
A
#
# COMPACT_ATOMS: atom_id res chain seq x y z
N MET A 1 16.10 -39.44 67.01
CA MET A 1 15.24 -39.24 65.82
C MET A 1 14.55 -40.56 65.51
N PRO A 2 13.21 -40.62 65.45
CA PRO A 2 12.53 -41.84 65.05
C PRO A 2 12.91 -42.15 63.58
N ARG A 3 13.39 -43.37 63.34
CA ARG A 3 13.74 -43.88 62.01
C ARG A 3 12.45 -44.33 61.33
N VAL A 4 12.18 -43.80 60.13
CA VAL A 4 11.05 -44.24 59.30
C VAL A 4 11.34 -45.65 58.81
N ASN A 5 10.45 -46.61 59.10
CA ASN A 5 10.57 -48.00 58.69
C ASN A 5 10.06 -48.15 57.25
N GLU A 6 10.90 -48.64 56.34
CA GLU A 6 10.61 -48.84 54.91
C GLU A 6 9.52 -49.90 54.65
N ASN A 7 9.19 -50.74 55.65
CA ASN A 7 8.11 -51.74 55.56
C ASN A 7 6.75 -51.23 56.06
N THR A 8 6.58 -49.92 56.23
CA THR A 8 5.28 -49.34 56.62
C THR A 8 4.39 -49.27 55.38
N GLU A 9 3.43 -50.19 55.24
CA GLU A 9 2.39 -50.11 54.21
C GLU A 9 1.53 -48.86 54.46
N VAL A 10 1.74 -47.82 53.65
CA VAL A 10 0.90 -46.62 53.66
C VAL A 10 -0.42 -46.97 52.97
N ALA A 11 -1.35 -47.55 53.75
CA ALA A 11 -2.68 -47.93 53.29
C ALA A 11 -3.58 -46.69 53.19
N LEU A 12 -3.50 -45.98 52.06
CA LEU A 12 -4.46 -44.93 51.73
C LEU A 12 -5.60 -45.49 50.89
N PRO A 13 -6.87 -45.05 51.12
CA PRO A 13 -7.97 -45.43 50.26
C PRO A 13 -7.69 -45.00 48.81
N LEU A 14 -7.90 -45.91 47.85
CA LEU A 14 -7.67 -45.65 46.42
C LEU A 14 -8.38 -44.38 45.92
N ARG A 15 -9.55 -44.07 46.46
CA ARG A 15 -10.29 -42.83 46.14
C ARG A 15 -9.49 -41.56 46.46
N ASN A 16 -8.72 -41.55 47.56
CA ASN A 16 -7.91 -40.41 47.94
C ASN A 16 -6.73 -40.24 46.98
N ILE A 17 -6.08 -41.36 46.61
CA ILE A 17 -4.98 -41.36 45.63
C ILE A 17 -5.48 -40.84 44.27
N ILE A 18 -6.62 -41.35 43.79
CA ILE A 18 -7.23 -40.90 42.53
C ILE A 18 -7.59 -39.41 42.60
N SER A 19 -8.15 -38.95 43.72
CA SER A 19 -8.50 -37.53 43.88
C SER A 19 -7.27 -36.61 43.87
N MET A 20 -6.16 -37.05 44.48
CA MET A 20 -4.90 -36.31 44.46
C MET A 20 -4.30 -36.27 43.06
N LEU A 21 -4.31 -37.40 42.33
CA LEU A 21 -3.82 -37.44 40.94
C LEU A 21 -4.66 -36.56 40.02
N ALA A 22 -5.99 -36.59 40.16
CA ALA A 22 -6.89 -35.72 39.41
C ALA A 22 -6.66 -34.24 39.72
N ALA A 23 -6.48 -33.89 41.00
CA ALA A 23 -6.18 -32.52 41.40
C ALA A 23 -4.84 -32.03 40.83
N VAL A 24 -3.79 -32.86 40.88
CA VAL A 24 -2.49 -32.54 40.28
C VAL A 24 -2.60 -32.39 38.76
N ALA A 25 -3.32 -33.29 38.09
CA ALA A 25 -3.51 -33.22 36.64
C ALA A 25 -4.21 -31.93 36.20
N VAL A 26 -5.28 -31.52 36.89
CA VAL A 26 -5.99 -30.27 36.61
C VAL A 26 -5.10 -29.05 36.91
N ALA A 27 -4.34 -29.07 38.01
CA ALA A 27 -3.43 -27.99 38.35
C ALA A 27 -2.32 -27.82 37.30
N THR A 28 -1.72 -28.92 36.85
CA THR A 28 -0.69 -28.91 35.81
C THR A 28 -1.26 -28.46 34.47
N TRP A 29 -2.45 -28.93 34.09
CA TRP A 29 -3.13 -28.48 32.87
C TRP A 29 -3.42 -26.97 32.90
N ALA A 30 -4.01 -26.47 33.99
CA ALA A 30 -4.32 -25.06 34.14
C ALA A 30 -3.05 -24.19 34.11
N TYR A 31 -1.98 -24.65 34.77
CA TYR A 31 -0.69 -23.96 34.75
C TYR A 31 -0.12 -23.84 33.33
N PHE A 32 -0.12 -24.93 32.55
CA PHE A 32 0.39 -24.90 31.18
C PHE A 32 -0.46 -24.03 30.26
N THR A 33 -1.79 -24.14 30.34
CA THR A 33 -2.71 -23.31 29.56
C THR A 33 -2.46 -21.83 29.84
N LEU A 34 -2.52 -21.42 31.10
CA LEU A 34 -2.32 -20.02 31.50
C LEU A 34 -0.94 -19.50 31.08
N THR A 35 0.10 -20.32 31.28
CA THR A 35 1.46 -19.94 30.90
C THR A 35 1.57 -19.73 29.39
N SER A 36 0.95 -20.58 28.57
CA SER A 36 0.96 -20.43 27.12
C SER A 36 0.26 -19.16 26.64
N GLU A 37 -0.89 -18.82 27.23
CA GLU A 37 -1.63 -17.60 26.92
C GLU A 37 -0.83 -16.35 27.29
N ILE A 38 -0.20 -16.33 28.47
CA ILE A 38 0.67 -15.23 28.90
C ILE A 38 1.85 -15.04 27.93
N HIS A 39 2.47 -16.13 27.47
CA HIS A 39 3.56 -16.03 26.48
C HIS A 39 3.08 -15.49 25.14
N GLY A 40 1.88 -15.88 24.70
CA GLY A 40 1.22 -15.32 23.51
C GLY A 40 1.02 -13.80 23.64
N ILE A 41 0.38 -13.38 24.74
CA ILE A 41 0.14 -11.96 25.03
C ILE A 41 1.45 -11.17 25.10
N LYS A 42 2.46 -11.71 25.78
CA LYS A 42 3.77 -11.07 25.91
C LYS A 42 4.43 -10.85 24.54
N THR A 43 4.39 -11.86 23.67
CA THR A 43 4.91 -11.74 22.30
C THR A 43 4.16 -10.66 21.52
N SER A 44 2.83 -10.64 21.59
CA SER A 44 2.02 -9.61 20.94
C SER A 44 2.36 -8.21 21.44
N ILE A 45 2.55 -8.02 22.75
CA ILE A 45 2.96 -6.74 23.33
C ILE A 45 4.33 -6.31 22.83
N THR A 46 5.30 -7.23 22.78
CA THR A 46 6.63 -6.93 22.26
C THR A 46 6.59 -6.50 20.79
N MET A 47 5.80 -7.18 19.95
CA MET A 47 5.62 -6.79 18.55
C MET A 47 4.96 -5.41 18.44
N MET A 48 3.91 -5.15 19.21
CA MET A 48 3.25 -3.84 19.24
C MET A 48 4.19 -2.71 19.67
N GLN A 49 5.07 -2.96 20.65
CA GLN A 49 6.08 -1.98 21.07
C GLN A 49 7.08 -1.69 19.95
N ALA A 50 7.56 -2.72 19.26
CA ALA A 50 8.47 -2.56 18.12
C ALA A 50 7.81 -1.79 16.95
N ASP A 51 6.52 -2.04 16.69
CA ASP A 51 5.76 -1.31 15.67
C ASP A 51 5.57 0.17 16.05
N LEU A 52 5.28 0.46 17.32
CA LEU A 52 5.16 1.83 17.82
C LEU A 52 6.49 2.60 17.74
N GLU A 53 7.60 1.94 18.06
CA GLU A 53 8.93 2.51 17.96
C GLU A 53 9.26 2.83 16.49
N GLN A 54 9.14 1.86 15.58
CA GLN A 54 9.35 2.06 14.15
C GLN A 54 8.43 3.13 13.56
N ASN A 55 7.16 3.19 13.96
CA ASN A 55 6.24 4.22 13.51
C ASN A 55 6.66 5.62 14.01
N THR A 56 7.10 5.70 15.26
CA THR A 56 7.60 6.95 15.85
C THR A 56 8.87 7.39 15.12
N GLU A 57 9.79 6.46 14.83
CA GLU A 57 10.97 6.74 14.04
C GLU A 57 10.61 7.22 12.63
N PHE A 58 9.67 6.55 11.95
CA PHE A 58 9.19 6.97 10.63
C PHE A 58 8.63 8.39 10.67
N ARG A 59 7.68 8.66 11.56
CA ARG A 59 7.04 9.97 11.69
C ARG A 59 8.04 11.10 11.96
N ILE A 60 9.12 10.80 12.69
CA ILE A 60 10.12 11.79 13.07
C ILE A 60 11.20 11.95 11.99
N LYS A 61 11.76 10.85 11.49
CA LYS A 61 12.91 10.86 10.55
C LYS A 61 12.48 11.11 9.11
N TRP A 62 11.28 10.69 8.71
CA TRP A 62 10.78 10.84 7.32
C TRP A 62 10.70 12.31 6.88
N PRO A 63 10.02 13.22 7.60
CA PRO A 63 9.96 14.62 7.19
C PRO A 63 11.33 15.32 7.27
N ARG A 64 12.29 14.76 8.01
CA ARG A 64 13.65 15.29 8.13
C ARG A 64 14.60 14.79 7.05
N GLY A 65 14.18 13.83 6.22
CA GLY A 65 15.03 13.22 5.18
C GLY A 65 16.12 12.28 5.72
N GLU A 66 16.11 11.95 7.02
CA GLU A 66 17.14 11.09 7.64
C GLU A 66 16.99 9.61 7.30
N MET A 67 15.85 9.21 6.72
CA MET A 67 15.55 7.82 6.34
C MET A 67 15.85 7.53 4.86
N GLY A 68 16.32 8.53 4.10
CA GLY A 68 16.41 8.45 2.63
C GLY A 68 15.03 8.43 1.96
N SER A 69 15.01 8.21 0.64
CA SER A 69 13.77 8.01 -0.12
C SER A 69 13.37 6.55 -0.08
N LEU A 70 12.10 6.26 0.24
CA LEU A 70 11.56 4.92 0.04
C LEU A 70 11.58 4.59 -1.46
N PRO A 71 11.79 3.34 -1.89
CA PRO A 71 11.79 2.97 -3.31
C PRO A 71 10.53 3.41 -4.07
N ALA A 72 9.36 3.31 -3.42
CA ALA A 72 8.09 3.76 -3.97
C ALA A 72 7.99 5.29 -4.14
N ASP A 73 8.77 6.05 -3.36
CA ASP A 73 8.87 7.50 -3.48
C ASP A 73 9.75 7.87 -4.67
N SER A 74 10.87 7.16 -4.89
CA SER A 74 11.70 7.33 -6.08
C SER A 74 10.93 7.05 -7.39
N GLU A 75 10.08 6.02 -7.41
CA GLU A 75 9.19 5.75 -8.55
C GLU A 75 8.15 6.85 -8.75
N GLN A 76 7.54 7.34 -7.66
CA GLN A 76 6.60 8.46 -7.73
C GLN A 76 7.25 9.73 -8.26
N PHE A 77 8.46 10.07 -7.81
CA PHE A 77 9.21 11.21 -8.34
C PHE A 77 9.48 11.07 -9.84
N MET A 78 9.82 9.87 -10.33
CA MET A 78 10.01 9.62 -11.76
C MET A 78 8.71 9.82 -12.56
N LEU A 79 7.58 9.37 -12.03
CA LEU A 79 6.27 9.58 -12.67
C LEU A 79 5.89 11.05 -12.70
N ILE A 80 6.13 11.79 -11.61
CA ILE A 80 5.87 13.23 -11.53
C ILE A 80 6.72 13.98 -12.55
N GLU A 81 8.01 13.64 -12.66
CA GLU A 81 8.91 14.25 -13.63
C GLU A 81 8.46 13.99 -15.07
N HIS A 82 8.05 12.74 -15.36
CA HIS A 82 7.48 12.39 -16.66
C HIS A 82 6.21 13.18 -16.96
N LEU A 83 5.30 13.33 -16.00
CA LEU A 83 4.08 14.13 -16.15
C LEU A 83 4.37 15.62 -16.36
N ALA A 84 5.36 16.17 -15.65
CA ALA A 84 5.79 17.56 -15.84
C ALA A 84 6.31 17.77 -17.26
N THR A 85 7.13 16.84 -17.76
CA THR A 85 7.63 16.86 -19.14
C THR A 85 6.49 16.80 -20.17
N GLU A 86 5.52 15.91 -19.97
CA GLU A 86 4.35 15.82 -20.87
C GLU A 86 3.49 17.09 -20.81
N PHE A 87 3.39 17.73 -19.64
CA PHE A 87 2.69 18.99 -19.49
C PHE A 87 3.40 20.14 -20.23
N GLU A 88 4.72 20.22 -20.16
CA GLU A 88 5.51 21.21 -20.93
C GLU A 88 5.35 21.01 -22.45
N LYS A 89 5.35 19.77 -22.93
CA LYS A 89 5.08 19.47 -24.35
C LYS A 89 3.68 19.93 -24.76
N LEU A 90 2.68 19.61 -23.95
CA LEU A 90 1.30 20.03 -24.20
C LEU A 90 1.20 21.57 -24.22
N GLN A 91 1.84 22.26 -23.27
CA GLN A 91 1.88 23.72 -23.26
C GLN A 91 2.53 24.27 -24.53
N THR A 92 3.64 23.69 -24.97
CA THR A 92 4.34 24.09 -26.21
C THR A 92 3.47 23.87 -27.45
N ASP A 93 2.74 22.76 -27.52
CA ASP A 93 1.83 22.47 -28.64
C ASP A 93 0.65 23.43 -28.68
N ILE A 94 0.12 23.83 -27.51
CA ILE A 94 -0.93 24.84 -27.39
C ILE A 94 -0.41 26.22 -27.82
N GLU A 95 0.70 26.68 -27.26
CA GLU A 95 1.30 27.99 -27.59
C GLU A 95 1.72 28.07 -29.06
N GLY A 96 2.18 26.95 -29.64
CA GLY A 96 2.53 26.84 -31.04
C GLY A 96 1.35 26.74 -32.01
N GLY A 97 0.09 26.74 -31.53
CA GLY A 97 -1.10 26.53 -32.36
C GLY A 97 -1.12 25.16 -33.05
N LYS A 98 -0.36 24.21 -32.50
CA LYS A 98 -0.24 22.82 -32.97
C LYS A 98 -1.12 21.88 -32.17
N ALA A 99 -1.96 22.39 -31.27
CA ALA A 99 -2.93 21.59 -30.57
C ALA A 99 -3.73 20.75 -31.58
N PRO A 100 -4.03 19.47 -31.29
CA PRO A 100 -4.68 18.57 -32.25
C PRO A 100 -5.96 19.15 -32.87
N TYR A 101 -6.74 19.88 -32.07
CA TYR A 101 -7.96 20.54 -32.53
C TYR A 101 -7.69 21.74 -33.47
N ASP A 102 -6.60 22.48 -33.27
CA ASP A 102 -6.24 23.64 -34.10
C ASP A 102 -5.72 23.19 -35.46
N GLN A 103 -4.93 22.11 -35.50
CA GLN A 103 -4.46 21.52 -36.75
C GLN A 103 -5.62 21.00 -37.60
N GLN A 104 -6.60 20.33 -36.97
CA GLN A 104 -7.81 19.87 -37.65
C GLN A 104 -8.64 21.04 -38.18
N GLN A 105 -8.84 22.09 -37.38
CA GLN A 105 -9.55 23.30 -37.81
C GLN A 105 -8.86 23.95 -39.01
N LYS A 106 -7.53 24.11 -38.96
CA LYS A 106 -6.75 24.66 -40.07
C LYS A 106 -6.94 23.85 -41.36
N LEU A 107 -6.85 22.52 -41.29
CA LEU A 107 -7.07 21.67 -42.46
C LEU A 107 -8.49 21.79 -43.02
N THR A 108 -9.51 21.89 -42.16
CA THR A 108 -10.90 22.10 -42.61
C THR A 108 -11.09 23.47 -43.26
N LEU A 109 -10.46 24.52 -42.73
CA LEU A 109 -10.49 25.86 -43.32
C LEU A 109 -9.80 25.88 -44.69
N GLU A 110 -8.62 25.27 -44.82
CA GLU A 110 -7.92 25.13 -46.12
C GLU A 110 -8.76 24.35 -47.15
N PHE A 111 -9.50 23.33 -46.70
CA PHE A 111 -10.41 22.59 -47.57
C PHE A 111 -11.58 23.45 -48.04
N TYR A 112 -12.19 24.23 -47.15
CA TYR A 112 -13.25 25.16 -47.52
C TYR A 112 -12.75 26.27 -48.44
N GLU A 113 -11.57 26.83 -48.18
CA GLU A 113 -10.93 27.84 -49.03
C GLU A 113 -10.77 27.33 -50.46
N LYS A 114 -10.16 26.16 -50.66
CA LYS A 114 -10.01 25.56 -52.00
C LYS A 114 -11.34 25.37 -52.72
N ARG A 115 -12.38 24.97 -51.99
CA ARG A 115 -13.73 24.79 -52.57
C ARG A 115 -14.33 26.13 -52.98
N ILE A 116 -14.18 27.17 -52.16
CA ILE A 116 -14.66 28.52 -52.47
C ILE A 116 -13.93 29.06 -53.70
N THR A 117 -12.60 28.98 -53.75
CA THR A 117 -11.81 29.43 -54.92
C THR A 117 -12.25 28.71 -56.20
N SER A 118 -12.46 27.39 -56.14
CA SER A 118 -12.94 26.63 -57.30
C SER A 118 -14.35 27.06 -57.75
N LEU A 119 -15.23 27.39 -56.79
CA LEU A 119 -16.56 27.93 -57.09
C LEU A 119 -16.48 29.32 -57.72
N GLU A 120 -15.62 30.20 -57.21
CA GLU A 120 -15.39 31.54 -57.75
C GLU A 120 -14.84 31.49 -59.19
N GLU A 121 -13.85 30.65 -59.46
CA GLU A 121 -13.33 30.44 -60.82
C GLU A 121 -14.41 29.92 -61.78
N SER A 122 -15.27 29.02 -61.29
CA SER A 122 -16.38 28.47 -62.08
C SER A 122 -17.44 29.55 -62.37
N LEU A 123 -17.74 30.39 -61.38
CA LEU A 123 -18.63 31.54 -61.53
C LEU A 123 -18.08 32.56 -62.54
N GLU A 124 -16.77 32.82 -62.49
CA GLU A 124 -16.11 33.77 -63.39
C GLU A 124 -16.07 33.25 -64.83
N LYS A 125 -15.88 31.94 -65.03
CA LYS A 125 -16.04 31.29 -66.34
C LYS A 125 -17.47 31.40 -66.87
N MET A 126 -18.49 31.25 -66.02
CA MET A 126 -19.89 31.47 -66.43
C MET A 126 -20.17 32.94 -66.76
N ARG A 127 -19.58 33.89 -66.02
CA ARG A 127 -19.72 35.33 -66.28
C ARG A 127 -19.07 35.77 -67.59
N ASN A 128 -17.96 35.15 -67.96
CA ASN A 128 -17.19 35.49 -69.17
C ASN A 128 -17.59 34.66 -70.41
N GLY A 129 -18.55 33.73 -70.27
CA GLY A 129 -18.95 32.76 -71.29
C GLY A 129 -20.46 32.62 -71.47
N GLY A 130 -21.22 33.63 -71.05
CA GLY A 130 -22.60 33.91 -71.50
C GLY A 130 -22.61 35.20 -72.31
#